data_AF-A0A9J6GFB2-F1
#
_entry.id   AF-A0A9J6GFB2-F1
#
_cell.length_a   1.000
_cell.length_b   1.000
_cell.length_c   1.000
_cell.angle_alpha   90.00
_cell.angle_beta   90.00
_cell.angle_gamma   90.00
#
_symmetry.space_group_name_H-M   'P 1'
#
loop_
_entity.id
_entity.type
_entity.pdbx_description
1 polymer ?
#
loop_
_entity_poly.entity_id
_entity_poly.type
_entity_poly.pdbx_seq_one_letter_code
_entity_poly.pdbx_strand_id
1 'polypeptide(L)'
;MVNTKGYRRGTRYLFARDFRKHGVEHLSTYLRVYKRGDYVDIKGNGAFQKGMPHKFYHGKTGRVFNVTPHALGVIVNKRVRHRVIPKKINVRIEHVKHSKCRQEFLERAKKNREIRAEAKKAGIRVSCKRQPEGPRPAHFVKLNGKQEPQLLQPLPYEFIA
;
A
#
# COMPACT_ATOMS: atom_id res chain seq x y z
N MET A 1 -3.30 -6.75 36.83
CA MET A 1 -4.22 -5.63 36.50
C MET A 1 -4.72 -5.82 35.07
N VAL A 2 -6.04 -5.85 34.83
CA VAL A 2 -6.61 -6.08 33.49
C VAL A 2 -6.87 -4.76 32.78
N ASN A 3 -6.53 -4.67 31.49
CA ASN A 3 -6.80 -3.48 30.69
C ASN A 3 -8.31 -3.36 30.38
N THR A 4 -8.82 -2.13 30.33
CA THR A 4 -10.21 -1.82 29.94
C THR A 4 -10.52 -2.35 28.52
N LYS A 5 -11.79 -2.68 28.22
CA LYS A 5 -12.19 -3.27 26.91
C LYS A 5 -12.85 -2.26 25.96
N GLY A 6 -12.57 -0.97 26.12
CA GLY A 6 -13.17 0.10 25.31
C GLY A 6 -12.82 0.04 23.81
N TYR A 7 -13.77 0.43 22.96
CA TYR A 7 -13.67 0.34 21.49
C TYR A 7 -12.48 1.11 20.91
N ARG A 8 -12.13 2.26 21.51
CA ARG A 8 -11.01 3.14 21.10
C ARG A 8 -9.82 3.11 22.06
N ARG A 9 -9.69 2.04 22.87
CA ARG A 9 -8.53 1.91 23.77
C ARG A 9 -7.22 1.89 22.97
N GLY A 10 -6.26 2.73 23.33
CA GLY A 10 -4.92 2.74 22.72
C GLY A 10 -4.89 3.28 21.30
N THR A 11 -5.82 4.17 20.93
CA THR A 11 -5.86 4.79 19.59
C THR A 11 -5.42 6.25 19.56
N ARG A 12 -4.67 6.71 20.59
CA ARG A 12 -4.25 8.12 20.74
C ARG A 12 -3.55 8.64 19.48
N TYR A 13 -2.52 7.92 19.02
CA TYR A 13 -1.78 8.29 17.80
C TYR A 13 -2.39 7.66 16.54
N LEU A 14 -3.01 6.48 16.65
CA LEU A 14 -3.55 5.73 15.51
C LEU A 14 -4.68 6.47 14.77
N PHE A 15 -5.52 7.21 15.50
CA PHE A 15 -6.56 8.06 14.90
C PHE A 15 -6.24 9.55 15.01
N ALA A 16 -5.02 9.93 15.39
CA ALA A 16 -4.61 11.33 15.36
C ALA A 16 -4.59 11.83 13.91
N ARG A 17 -4.84 13.13 13.74
CA ARG A 17 -4.55 13.82 12.47
C ARG A 17 -3.06 14.07 12.38
N ASP A 18 -2.54 14.00 11.17
CA ASP A 18 -1.14 14.30 10.89
C ASP A 18 -0.85 15.78 11.21
N PHE A 19 0.40 16.08 11.55
CA PHE A 19 0.85 17.45 11.87
C PHE A 19 0.55 18.42 10.72
N ARG A 20 -0.01 19.59 11.07
CA ARG A 20 -0.45 20.64 10.12
C ARG A 20 -1.46 20.15 9.05
N LYS A 21 -2.16 19.05 9.31
CA LYS A 21 -3.27 18.53 8.45
C LYS A 21 -4.59 18.44 9.21
N HIS A 22 -4.80 19.35 10.15
CA HIS A 22 -6.07 19.50 10.88
C HIS A 22 -7.06 20.33 10.04
N GLY A 23 -8.35 20.29 10.41
CA GLY A 23 -9.39 21.08 9.74
C GLY A 23 -10.15 20.31 8.66
N VAL A 24 -10.55 21.03 7.61
CA VAL A 24 -11.43 20.53 6.54
C VAL A 24 -10.71 19.49 5.68
N GLU A 25 -11.38 18.39 5.37
CA GLU A 25 -10.85 17.35 4.48
C GLU A 25 -11.04 17.76 3.01
N HIS A 26 -10.08 17.40 2.15
CA HIS A 26 -10.15 17.74 0.72
C HIS A 26 -11.37 17.09 0.03
N LEU A 27 -11.99 17.84 -0.88
CA LEU A 27 -13.16 17.38 -1.65
C LEU A 27 -12.89 16.10 -2.47
N SER A 28 -11.63 15.89 -2.87
CA SER A 28 -11.20 14.69 -3.58
C SER A 28 -11.45 13.40 -2.81
N THR A 29 -11.58 13.44 -1.48
CA THR A 29 -11.95 12.28 -0.66
C THR A 29 -13.38 11.84 -0.94
N TYR A 30 -14.31 12.80 -1.06
CA TYR A 30 -15.73 12.54 -1.27
C TYR A 30 -16.09 12.23 -2.72
N LEU A 31 -15.39 12.85 -3.67
CA LEU A 31 -15.64 12.68 -5.12
C LEU A 31 -15.08 11.36 -5.69
N ARG A 32 -14.42 10.54 -4.87
CA ARG A 32 -13.91 9.23 -5.30
C ARG A 32 -15.06 8.26 -5.53
N VAL A 33 -15.13 7.74 -6.75
CA VAL A 33 -16.10 6.72 -7.14
C VAL A 33 -15.57 5.34 -6.73
N TYR A 34 -16.36 4.61 -5.94
CA TYR A 34 -16.07 3.22 -5.57
C TYR A 34 -17.12 2.30 -6.19
N LYS A 35 -16.67 1.16 -6.72
CA LYS A 35 -17.54 0.14 -7.29
C LYS A 35 -17.44 -1.16 -6.50
N ARG A 36 -18.46 -2.00 -6.66
CA ARG A 36 -18.44 -3.36 -6.08
C ARG A 36 -17.27 -4.14 -6.71
N GLY A 37 -16.47 -4.75 -5.84
CA GLY A 37 -15.31 -5.54 -6.24
C GLY A 37 -13.97 -4.80 -6.21
N ASP A 38 -13.97 -3.48 -5.98
CA ASP A 38 -12.74 -2.70 -5.87
C ASP A 38 -11.95 -3.07 -4.60
N TYR A 39 -10.62 -2.94 -4.71
CA TYR A 39 -9.70 -3.10 -3.59
C TYR A 39 -9.49 -1.77 -2.88
N VAL A 40 -9.75 -1.75 -1.60
CA VAL A 40 -9.72 -0.54 -0.79
C VAL A 40 -8.91 -0.73 0.48
N ASP A 41 -8.15 0.30 0.83
CA ASP A 41 -7.37 0.39 2.05
C ASP A 41 -8.14 1.19 3.09
N ILE A 42 -8.19 0.68 4.32
CA ILE A 42 -8.92 1.30 5.42
C ILE A 42 -7.93 2.10 6.28
N LYS A 43 -8.08 3.42 6.30
CA LYS A 43 -7.33 4.32 7.19
C LYS A 43 -8.31 5.23 7.91
N GLY A 44 -8.54 4.95 9.19
CA GLY A 44 -9.44 5.74 10.02
C GLY A 44 -8.98 7.19 10.13
N ASN A 45 -9.92 8.13 9.99
CA ASN A 45 -9.69 9.57 10.05
C ASN A 45 -10.31 10.11 11.34
N GLY A 46 -9.50 10.63 12.26
CA GLY A 46 -9.97 11.10 13.56
C GLY A 46 -10.94 12.28 13.53
N ALA A 47 -10.96 13.06 12.43
CA ALA A 47 -11.85 14.21 12.26
C ALA A 47 -13.33 13.80 12.09
N PHE A 48 -13.59 12.60 11.57
CA PHE A 48 -14.94 12.08 11.35
C PHE A 48 -15.19 10.90 12.29
N GLN A 49 -16.12 11.03 13.23
CA GLN A 49 -16.41 9.97 14.19
C GLN A 49 -17.42 8.94 13.66
N LYS A 50 -18.31 9.34 12.75
CA LYS A 50 -19.37 8.48 12.20
C LYS A 50 -18.78 7.44 11.25
N GLY A 51 -19.24 6.19 11.36
CA GLY A 51 -18.78 5.09 10.50
C GLY A 51 -17.29 4.78 10.58
N MET A 52 -16.64 5.19 11.68
CA MET A 52 -15.22 4.94 11.94
C MET A 52 -14.96 3.43 12.14
N PRO A 53 -13.94 2.87 11.46
CA PRO A 53 -13.59 1.47 11.63
C PRO A 53 -13.01 1.19 13.02
N HIS A 54 -13.22 -0.01 13.55
CA HIS A 54 -12.49 -0.46 14.74
C HIS A 54 -10.98 -0.47 14.47
N LYS A 55 -10.16 -0.15 15.48
CA LYS A 55 -8.69 -0.07 15.38
C LYS A 55 -8.02 -1.29 14.72
N PHE A 56 -8.61 -2.47 14.86
CA PHE A 56 -8.12 -3.70 14.23
C PHE A 56 -8.06 -3.61 12.70
N TYR A 57 -9.01 -2.91 12.09
CA TYR A 57 -9.11 -2.79 10.63
C TYR A 57 -8.29 -1.62 10.07
N HIS A 58 -7.68 -0.80 10.93
CA HIS A 58 -6.80 0.26 10.47
C HIS A 58 -5.57 -0.34 9.77
N GLY A 59 -5.26 0.16 8.58
CA GLY A 59 -4.17 -0.35 7.73
C GLY A 59 -4.48 -1.70 7.08
N LYS A 60 -5.73 -2.17 7.10
CA LYS A 60 -6.13 -3.39 6.39
C LYS A 60 -6.72 -3.06 5.03
N THR A 61 -6.43 -3.93 4.07
CA THR A 61 -7.02 -3.89 2.73
C THR A 61 -8.18 -4.88 2.67
N GLY A 62 -9.24 -4.51 1.97
CA GLY A 62 -10.40 -5.35 1.74
C GLY A 62 -11.00 -5.15 0.36
N ARG A 63 -12.09 -5.89 0.10
CA ARG A 63 -12.84 -5.80 -1.15
C ARG A 63 -14.23 -5.24 -0.90
N VAL A 64 -14.67 -4.28 -1.71
CA VAL A 64 -16.00 -3.69 -1.60
C VAL A 64 -17.06 -4.72 -2.01
N PHE A 65 -18.03 -4.98 -1.13
CA PHE A 65 -19.16 -5.87 -1.42
C PHE A 65 -20.47 -5.09 -1.65
N ASN A 66 -20.64 -3.95 -0.97
CA ASN A 66 -21.82 -3.10 -1.04
C ASN A 66 -21.42 -1.62 -1.09
N VAL A 67 -22.24 -0.80 -1.74
CA VAL A 67 -22.06 0.66 -1.85
C VAL A 67 -23.35 1.32 -1.39
N THR A 68 -23.25 2.28 -0.48
CA THR A 68 -24.38 3.07 0.03
C THR A 68 -24.08 4.57 -0.16
N PRO A 69 -25.04 5.50 0.04
CA PRO A 69 -24.85 6.92 -0.29
C PRO A 69 -23.63 7.59 0.34
N HIS A 70 -23.23 7.18 1.55
CA HIS A 70 -22.11 7.79 2.29
C HIS A 70 -21.08 6.77 2.79
N ALA A 71 -21.28 5.49 2.51
CA ALA A 71 -20.45 4.44 3.07
C ALA A 71 -20.26 3.27 2.11
N LEU A 72 -19.27 2.44 2.44
CA LEU A 72 -18.90 1.25 1.73
C LEU A 72 -18.98 0.05 2.68
N GLY A 73 -19.59 -1.02 2.17
CA GLY A 73 -19.46 -2.33 2.77
C GLY A 73 -18.18 -2.98 2.27
N VAL A 74 -17.23 -3.26 3.17
CA VAL A 74 -15.93 -3.86 2.85
C VAL A 74 -15.82 -5.23 3.52
N ILE A 75 -15.38 -6.24 2.77
CA ILE A 75 -14.98 -7.55 3.30
C ILE A 75 -13.49 -7.48 3.62
N VAL A 76 -13.15 -7.70 4.89
CA VAL A 76 -11.77 -7.71 5.39
C VAL A 76 -11.49 -9.03 6.11
N ASN A 77 -10.33 -9.61 5.84
CA ASN A 77 -9.90 -10.83 6.52
C ASN A 77 -9.37 -10.51 7.92
N LYS A 78 -10.00 -11.09 8.94
CA LYS A 78 -9.60 -10.96 10.35
C LYS A 78 -9.15 -12.31 10.89
N ARG A 79 -7.91 -12.37 11.38
CA ARG A 79 -7.43 -13.53 12.16
C ARG A 79 -8.09 -13.52 13.54
N VAL A 80 -8.75 -14.62 13.90
CA VAL A 80 -9.35 -14.86 15.20
C VAL A 80 -8.74 -16.15 15.76
N ARG A 81 -7.77 -16.00 16.66
CA ARG A 81 -6.96 -17.11 17.20
C ARG A 81 -6.33 -17.95 16.07
N HIS A 82 -6.84 -19.15 15.83
CA HIS A 82 -6.31 -20.13 14.88
C HIS A 82 -6.82 -19.96 13.43
N ARG A 83 -7.93 -19.24 13.20
CA ARG A 83 -8.57 -19.15 11.86
C ARG A 83 -8.67 -17.73 11.33
N VAL A 84 -8.70 -17.60 10.00
CA VAL A 84 -8.95 -16.33 9.31
C VAL A 84 -10.41 -16.28 8.86
N ILE A 85 -11.14 -15.27 9.31
CA ILE A 85 -12.57 -15.11 9.05
C ILE A 85 -12.78 -13.86 8.19
N PRO A 86 -13.51 -13.96 7.06
CA PRO A 86 -13.93 -12.78 6.30
C PRO A 86 -14.99 -12.04 7.10
N LYS A 87 -14.71 -10.79 7.49
CA LYS A 87 -15.63 -9.93 8.22
C LYS A 87 -16.15 -8.84 7.28
N LYS A 88 -17.47 -8.69 7.23
CA LYS A 88 -18.15 -7.59 6.55
C LYS A 88 -18.24 -6.41 7.52
N ILE A 89 -17.75 -5.25 7.11
CA ILE A 89 -17.81 -4.01 7.87
C ILE A 89 -18.37 -2.89 7.01
N ASN A 90 -19.12 -1.98 7.61
CA ASN A 90 -19.58 -0.76 6.96
C ASN A 90 -18.69 0.39 7.42
N VAL A 91 -18.05 1.06 6.47
CA VAL A 91 -17.07 2.13 6.72
C VAL A 91 -17.41 3.31 5.84
N ARG A 92 -17.38 4.53 6.38
CA ARG A 92 -17.60 5.72 5.56
C ARG A 92 -16.42 6.05 4.64
N ILE A 93 -16.70 6.83 3.60
CA ILE A 93 -15.77 7.16 2.51
C ILE A 93 -14.52 7.90 3.02
N GLU A 94 -14.63 8.72 4.07
CA GLU A 94 -13.52 9.49 4.65
C GLU A 94 -12.43 8.59 5.27
N HIS A 95 -12.76 7.33 5.53
CA HIS A 95 -11.86 6.33 6.13
C HIS A 95 -11.32 5.32 5.13
N VAL A 96 -11.62 5.50 3.85
CA VAL A 96 -11.30 4.54 2.79
C VAL A 96 -10.51 5.22 1.68
N LYS A 97 -9.56 4.48 1.10
CA LYS A 97 -8.79 4.90 -0.08
C LYS A 97 -8.70 3.75 -1.07
N HIS A 98 -8.60 4.04 -2.37
CA HIS A 98 -8.29 3.01 -3.37
C HIS A 98 -6.89 2.46 -3.17
N SER A 99 -6.75 1.14 -3.30
CA SER A 99 -5.45 0.49 -3.17
C SER A 99 -4.67 0.53 -4.49
N LYS A 100 -3.44 1.08 -4.45
CA LYS A 100 -2.56 1.19 -5.62
C LYS A 100 -2.03 -0.17 -6.11
N CYS A 101 -2.04 -1.20 -5.25
CA CYS A 101 -1.54 -2.53 -5.62
C CYS A 101 -2.34 -3.15 -6.78
N ARG A 102 -3.63 -2.86 -6.88
CA ARG A 102 -4.48 -3.35 -7.98
C ARG A 102 -4.22 -2.57 -9.27
N GLN A 103 -3.95 -1.28 -9.17
CA GLN A 103 -3.67 -0.43 -10.31
C GLN A 103 -2.42 -0.91 -11.07
N GLU A 104 -1.30 -1.12 -10.35
CA GLU A 104 -0.05 -1.63 -10.94
C GLU A 104 -0.28 -2.99 -11.64
N PHE A 105 -1.05 -3.88 -11.01
CA PHE A 105 -1.38 -5.17 -11.61
C PHE A 105 -2.18 -5.03 -12.91
N LEU A 106 -3.18 -4.13 -12.94
CA LEU A 106 -4.01 -3.90 -14.12
C LEU A 106 -3.21 -3.28 -15.27
N GLU A 107 -2.39 -2.29 -14.98
CA GLU A 107 -1.49 -1.65 -15.96
C GLU A 107 -0.52 -2.68 -16.55
N ARG A 108 0.09 -3.53 -15.71
CA ARG A 108 0.96 -4.61 -16.16
C ARG A 108 0.20 -5.68 -16.96
N ALA A 109 -1.03 -6.02 -16.58
CA ALA A 109 -1.84 -6.98 -17.32
C ALA A 109 -2.19 -6.45 -18.72
N LYS A 110 -2.45 -5.14 -18.86
CA LYS A 110 -2.66 -4.48 -20.15
C LYS A 110 -1.38 -4.54 -21.00
N LYS A 111 -0.25 -4.10 -20.46
CA LYS A 111 1.06 -4.14 -21.13
C LYS A 111 1.43 -5.56 -21.59
N ASN A 112 1.18 -6.57 -20.74
CA ASN A 112 1.44 -7.96 -21.08
C ASN A 112 0.56 -8.47 -22.23
N ARG A 113 -0.68 -7.97 -22.37
CA ARG A 113 -1.55 -8.32 -23.51
C ARG A 113 -1.03 -7.72 -24.81
N GLU A 114 -0.58 -6.47 -24.77
CA GLU A 114 0.00 -5.77 -25.92
C GLU A 114 1.26 -6.48 -26.43
N ILE A 115 2.22 -6.75 -25.53
CA ILE A 115 3.46 -7.50 -25.85
C ILE A 115 3.15 -8.88 -26.46
N ARG A 116 2.15 -9.59 -25.93
CA ARG A 116 1.75 -10.90 -26.47
C ARG A 116 1.14 -10.79 -27.86
N ALA A 117 0.34 -9.76 -28.11
CA ALA A 117 -0.27 -9.53 -29.41
C ALA A 117 0.79 -9.20 -30.47
N GLU A 118 1.75 -8.34 -30.13
CA GLU A 118 2.90 -7.99 -30.99
C GLU A 118 3.79 -9.20 -31.25
N ALA A 119 4.15 -9.95 -30.21
CA ALA A 119 4.96 -11.16 -30.33
C ALA A 119 4.28 -12.22 -31.23
N LYS A 120 2.95 -12.36 -31.14
CA LYS A 120 2.18 -13.25 -32.01
C LYS A 120 2.22 -12.80 -33.48
N LYS A 121 2.14 -11.49 -33.75
CA LYS A 121 2.29 -10.94 -35.10
C LYS A 121 3.69 -11.16 -35.68
N ALA A 122 4.72 -11.02 -34.84
CA ALA A 122 6.12 -11.20 -35.23
C ALA A 122 6.57 -12.68 -35.27
N GLY A 123 5.76 -13.62 -34.76
CA GLY A 123 6.12 -15.05 -34.66
C GLY A 123 7.15 -15.37 -33.56
N ILE A 124 7.48 -14.41 -32.68
CA ILE A 124 8.47 -14.56 -31.62
C ILE A 124 7.80 -15.07 -30.33
N ARG A 125 8.44 -16.00 -29.60
CA ARG A 125 7.97 -16.41 -28.27
C ARG A 125 8.54 -15.49 -27.20
N VAL A 126 7.67 -14.78 -26.48
CA VAL A 126 8.06 -13.87 -25.38
C VAL A 126 7.52 -14.34 -24.04
N SER A 127 8.37 -14.33 -23.01
CA SER A 127 7.96 -14.60 -21.62
C SER A 127 7.60 -13.30 -20.90
N CYS A 128 6.34 -13.13 -20.49
CA CYS A 128 5.89 -11.97 -19.71
C CYS A 128 5.91 -12.21 -18.18
N LYS A 129 6.59 -13.28 -17.72
CA LYS A 129 6.74 -13.57 -16.29
C LYS A 129 7.81 -12.64 -15.72
N ARG A 130 7.58 -12.14 -14.50
CA ARG A 130 8.61 -11.38 -13.77
C ARG A 130 9.71 -12.33 -13.32
N GLN A 131 10.94 -11.85 -13.34
CA GLN A 131 12.09 -12.54 -12.77
C GLN A 131 12.60 -11.75 -11.56
N PRO A 132 13.14 -12.43 -10.52
CA PRO A 132 13.91 -11.75 -9.49
C PRO A 132 15.17 -11.13 -10.09
N GLU A 133 15.79 -10.21 -9.36
CA GLU A 133 17.09 -9.68 -9.74
C GLU A 133 18.12 -10.81 -9.74
N GLY A 134 18.79 -11.00 -10.88
CA GLY A 134 19.86 -11.98 -11.04
C GLY A 134 21.20 -11.45 -10.57
N PRO A 135 22.27 -12.28 -10.59
CA PRO A 135 23.62 -11.77 -10.38
C PRO A 135 23.94 -10.68 -11.42
N ARG A 136 24.71 -9.68 -11.00
CA ARG A 136 25.13 -8.62 -11.91
C ARG A 136 25.91 -9.25 -13.08
N PRO A 137 25.61 -8.90 -14.34
CA PRO A 137 26.37 -9.41 -15.46
C PRO A 137 27.82 -8.93 -15.37
N ALA A 138 28.73 -9.75 -15.90
CA ALA A 138 30.13 -9.35 -16.06
C ALA A 138 30.18 -8.08 -16.92
N HIS A 139 30.89 -7.06 -16.45
CA HIS A 139 31.12 -5.83 -17.18
C HIS A 139 32.54 -5.35 -16.94
N PHE A 140 33.09 -4.64 -17.92
CA PHE A 140 34.41 -4.04 -17.80
C PHE A 140 34.29 -2.64 -17.20
N VAL A 141 35.06 -2.38 -16.15
CA VAL A 141 35.25 -1.04 -15.60
C VAL A 141 36.50 -0.45 -16.26
N LYS A 142 36.32 0.51 -17.17
CA LYS A 142 37.43 1.22 -17.82
C LYS A 142 37.83 2.44 -16.99
N LEU A 143 39.12 2.59 -16.72
CA LEU A 143 39.68 3.81 -16.15
C LEU A 143 40.02 4.76 -17.31
N ASN A 144 39.43 5.94 -17.33
CA ASN A 144 39.62 6.94 -18.39
C ASN A 144 40.93 7.74 -18.24
N GLY A 145 41.95 7.16 -17.58
CA GLY A 145 43.24 7.80 -17.28
C GLY A 145 43.21 8.95 -16.26
N LYS A 146 42.05 9.57 -16.02
CA LYS A 146 41.86 10.68 -15.07
C LYS A 146 41.50 10.25 -13.64
N GLN A 147 41.17 8.98 -13.43
CA GLN A 147 40.74 8.43 -12.16
C GLN A 147 41.59 7.20 -11.84
N GLU A 148 42.52 7.38 -10.92
CA GLU A 148 43.31 6.28 -10.35
C GLU A 148 42.53 5.65 -9.19
N PRO A 149 42.67 4.32 -8.97
CA PRO A 149 42.13 3.69 -7.77
C PRO A 149 42.68 4.36 -6.51
N GLN A 150 41.78 4.93 -5.70
CA GLN A 150 42.20 5.60 -4.47
C GLN A 150 42.59 4.57 -3.40
N LEU A 151 43.81 4.67 -2.89
CA LEU A 151 44.23 3.93 -1.71
C LEU A 151 43.52 4.52 -0.48
N LEU A 152 42.68 3.73 0.17
CA LEU A 152 42.04 4.09 1.42
C LEU A 152 42.82 3.46 2.59
N GLN A 153 43.01 4.23 3.66
CA GLN A 153 43.63 3.77 4.91
C GLN A 153 42.65 3.94 6.08
N PRO A 154 42.67 3.04 7.08
CA PRO A 154 41.87 3.23 8.28
C PRO A 154 42.30 4.52 8.99
N LEU A 155 41.31 5.29 9.45
CA LEU A 155 41.57 6.48 10.26
C LEU A 155 42.17 6.07 11.61
N PRO A 156 43.10 6.86 12.16
CA PRO A 156 43.57 6.66 13.53
C PRO A 156 42.43 6.89 14.51
N TYR A 157 42.51 6.23 15.67
CA TYR A 157 41.57 6.47 16.76
C TYR A 157 41.68 7.93 17.24
N GLU A 158 40.54 8.61 17.26
CA GLU A 158 40.41 9.96 17.80
C GLU A 158 39.23 9.98 18.79
N PHE A 159 39.44 10.56 19.96
CA PHE A 159 38.38 10.74 20.94
C PHE A 159 37.59 12.00 20.60
N ILE A 160 36.37 11.82 20.10
CA ILE A 160 35.43 12.92 19.79
C ILE A 160 34.36 12.96 20.89
N ALA A 161 34.29 14.08 21.61
CA ALA A 161 33.27 14.37 22.63
C ALA A 161 32.20 15.33 22.09
#